data_AF-A0A0X3VQF2-F1
#
_entry.id   AF-A0A0X3VQF2-F1
#
_cell.length_a   1.000
_cell.length_b   1.000
_cell.length_c   1.000
_cell.angle_alpha   90.00
_cell.angle_beta   90.00
_cell.angle_gamma   90.00
#
_symmetry.space_group_name_H-M   'P 1'
#
loop_
_entity.id
_entity.type
_entity.pdbx_description
1 polymer ?
#
loop_
_entity_poly.entity_id
_entity_poly.type
_entity_poly.pdbx_seq_one_letter_code
_entity_poly.pdbx_strand_id
1 'polypeptide(L)' 'MSAHSQKWTLIDAGNGYYRLRNVNSTLVAGVAQSSTTDGAAIVQWNSLNVDDQLWKIVRIN' A
#
# COMPACT_ATOMS: atom_id res chain seq x y z
N MET A 1 3.96 16.48 -10.86
CA MET A 1 3.21 15.23 -10.65
C MET A 1 2.89 14.63 -12.02
N SER A 2 3.35 13.42 -12.33
CA SER A 2 2.94 12.75 -13.58
C SER A 2 1.57 12.10 -13.36
N ALA A 3 0.75 11.94 -14.41
CA ALA A 3 -0.54 11.25 -14.31
C ALA A 3 -0.45 9.81 -13.75
N HIS A 4 0.76 9.23 -13.71
CA HIS A 4 1.00 7.88 -13.19
C HIS A 4 1.10 7.83 -11.66
N SER A 5 1.31 8.97 -10.97
CA SER A 5 1.42 8.97 -9.50
C SER A 5 0.09 8.64 -8.81
N GLN A 6 -1.02 8.72 -9.53
CA GLN A 6 -2.36 8.34 -9.06
C GLN A 6 -2.80 6.95 -9.52
N LYS A 7 -1.96 6.23 -10.29
CA LYS A 7 -2.24 4.87 -10.74
C LYS A 7 -1.56 3.86 -9.83
N TRP A 8 -2.29 2.82 -9.46
CA TRP A 8 -1.84 1.79 -8.54
C TRP A 8 -2.12 0.39 -9.12
N THR A 9 -1.18 -0.53 -8.96
CA THR A 9 -1.34 -1.94 -9.27
C THR A 9 -1.58 -2.70 -7.97
N LEU A 10 -2.62 -3.55 -7.95
CA LEU A 10 -2.85 -4.49 -6.86
C LEU A 10 -2.05 -5.76 -7.15
N ILE A 11 -1.10 -6.08 -6.27
CA ILE A 11 -0.30 -7.30 -6.34
C ILE A 11 -0.85 -8.25 -5.29
N ASP A 12 -1.35 -9.41 -5.71
CA ASP A 12 -1.82 -10.44 -4.79
C ASP A 12 -0.69 -10.87 -3.83
N ALA A 13 -1.01 -10.89 -2.54
CA ALA A 13 -0.12 -11.34 -1.46
C ALA A 13 -0.66 -12.60 -0.77
N GLY A 14 -1.74 -13.20 -1.29
CA GLY A 14 -2.40 -14.35 -0.71
C GLY A 14 -3.40 -13.98 0.39
N ASN A 15 -4.25 -14.94 0.78
CA ASN A 15 -5.24 -14.80 1.86
C ASN A 15 -6.19 -13.58 1.72
N GLY A 16 -6.37 -13.08 0.49
CA GLY A 16 -7.21 -11.91 0.21
C GLY A 16 -6.54 -10.56 0.53
N TYR A 17 -5.24 -10.54 0.77
CA TYR A 17 -4.44 -9.33 0.93
C TYR A 17 -3.72 -8.94 -0.36
N TYR A 18 -3.48 -7.65 -0.52
CA TYR A 18 -2.77 -7.08 -1.66
C TYR A 18 -1.70 -6.10 -1.20
N ARG A 19 -0.62 -5.97 -2.00
CA ARG A 19 0.26 -4.81 -1.96
C ARG A 19 -0.18 -3.81 -3.04
N LEU A 20 -0.28 -2.54 -2.68
CA LEU A 20 -0.64 -1.47 -3.62
C LEU A 20 0.64 -0.81 -4.11
N ARG A 21 1.08 -1.15 -5.33
CA ARG A 21 2.29 -0.59 -5.94
C ARG A 21 1.96 0.62 -6.81
N ASN A 22 2.60 1.75 -6.55
CA ASN A 22 2.45 2.95 -7.35
C ASN A 22 3.12 2.76 -8.72
N VAL A 23 2.43 3.12 -9.80
CA VAL A 23 2.95 2.92 -11.17
C VAL A 23 4.09 3.89 -11.49
N ASN A 24 4.13 5.07 -10.88
CA ASN A 24 5.19 6.05 -11.12
C ASN A 24 6.47 5.75 -10.33
N SER A 25 6.36 5.46 -9.03
CA SER A 25 7.54 5.30 -8.16
C SER A 25 8.03 3.86 -8.05
N THR A 26 7.19 2.87 -8.39
CA THR A 26 7.40 1.43 -8.14
C THR A 26 7.41 1.02 -6.65
N LEU A 27 7.23 1.98 -5.74
CA LEU A 27 7.09 1.76 -4.29
C LEU A 27 5.68 1.28 -3.93
N VAL A 28 5.53 0.71 -2.73
CA VAL A 28 4.24 0.23 -2.20
C VAL A 28 3.70 1.14 -1.11
N ALA A 29 2.38 1.18 -0.96
CA ALA A 29 1.73 1.83 0.17
C ALA A 29 1.98 1.03 1.47
N GLY A 30 2.50 1.69 2.50
CA GLY A 30 2.71 1.10 3.82
C GLY A 30 2.46 2.09 4.94
N VAL A 31 2.20 1.58 6.14
CA VAL A 31 2.02 2.41 7.35
C VAL A 31 3.38 2.90 7.85
N ALA A 32 3.51 4.20 8.08
CA ALA A 32 4.77 4.80 8.53
C ALA A 32 5.22 4.18 9.86
N GLN A 33 6.48 3.70 9.88
CA GLN A 33 7.11 3.06 11.05
C GLN A 33 6.33 1.84 11.60
N SER A 34 5.50 1.20 10.77
CA SER A 34 4.60 0.11 11.18
C SER A 34 3.70 0.49 12.37
N SER A 35 3.36 1.77 12.52
CA SER A 35 2.59 2.25 13.66
C SER A 35 1.16 1.71 13.66
N THR A 36 0.66 1.35 14.84
CA THR A 36 -0.75 0.98 15.07
C THR A 36 -1.57 2.11 15.70
N THR A 37 -0.96 3.28 15.92
CA THR A 37 -1.63 4.44 16.52
C THR A 37 -2.58 5.09 15.52
N ASP A 38 -3.71 5.59 16.01
CA ASP A 38 -4.63 6.39 15.20
C ASP A 38 -3.92 7.59 14.56
N GLY A 39 -4.23 7.83 13.28
CA GLY A 39 -3.61 8.91 12.51
C GLY A 39 -2.22 8.56 11.94
N ALA A 40 -1.76 7.31 12.06
CA ALA A 40 -0.54 6.87 11.38
C ALA A 40 -0.61 7.17 9.87
N ALA A 41 0.45 7.80 9.36
CA ALA A 41 0.51 8.20 7.96
C ALA A 41 0.69 6.97 7.04
N ILE A 42 0.06 7.01 5.86
CA ILE A 42 0.33 6.05 4.79
C ILE A 42 1.34 6.67 3.84
N VAL A 43 2.47 5.98 3.65
CA VAL A 43 3.59 6.45 2.84
C VAL A 43 3.89 5.48 1.70
N GLN A 44 4.64 5.95 0.71
CA GLN A 44 5.23 5.09 -0.32
C GLN A 44 6.61 4.65 0.14
N TRP A 45 6.85 3.34 0.21
CA TRP A 45 8.11 2.77 0.67
C TRP A 45 8.52 1.53 -0.12
N ASN A 46 9.77 1.08 0.10
CA ASN A 46 10.25 -0.17 -0.47
C ASN A 46 9.37 -1.34 -0.02
N SER A 47 9.12 -2.28 -0.92
CA SER A 47 8.41 -3.52 -0.58
C SER A 47 9.31 -4.38 0.31
N LEU A 48 8.97 -4.50 1.58
CA LEU A 48 9.77 -5.19 2.61
C LEU A 48 9.17 -6.53 3.04
N ASN A 49 8.07 -6.97 2.41
CA ASN A 49 7.35 -8.21 2.76
C ASN A 49 6.90 -8.29 4.23
N VAL A 50 6.57 -7.13 4.81
CA VAL A 50 6.02 -6.98 6.16
C VAL A 50 4.53 -6.67 6.12
N ASP A 51 3.86 -6.86 7.26
CA ASP A 51 2.40 -6.77 7.37
C ASP A 51 1.86 -5.34 7.20
N ASP A 52 2.65 -4.32 7.51
CA ASP A 52 2.26 -2.91 7.37
C ASP A 52 2.10 -2.45 5.91
N GLN A 53 2.37 -3.34 4.95
CA GLN A 53 2.19 -3.16 3.51
C GLN A 53 1.09 -4.05 2.92
N LEU A 54 0.38 -4.80 3.76
CA LEU A 54 -0.72 -5.67 3.37
C LEU A 54 -2.06 -4.98 3.57
N TRP A 55 -2.83 -4.89 2.48
CA TRP A 55 -4.12 -4.20 2.47
C TRP A 55 -5.23 -5.16 2.05
N LYS A 56 -6.34 -5.10 2.76
CA LYS A 56 -7.59 -5.77 2.35
C LYS A 56 -8.50 -4.75 1.69
N ILE A 57 -8.96 -5.06 0.48
CA ILE A 57 -9.92 -4.21 -0.22
C ILE A 57 -11.33 -4.63 0.22
N VAL A 58 -12.02 -3.73 0.89
CA VAL A 58 -13.38 -3.95 1.38
C VAL A 58 -14.34 -3.05 0.61
N ARG A 59 -15.41 -3.64 0.08
CA ARG A 59 -16.48 -2.87 -0.55
C ARG A 59 -17.28 -2.17 0.56
N ILE A 60 -17.42 -0.86 0.43
CA ILE A 60 -18.35 -0.07 1.24
C ILE A 60 -19.62 0.13 0.41
N ASN A 61 -20.79 -0.07 1.04
CA ASN A 61 -22.11 0.11 0.44
C ASN A 61 -22.70 1.46 0.82
#